data_AF-A0A1N6KTY5-F1
#
_entry.id   AF-A0A1N6KTY5-F1
#
_cell.length_a   1.000
_cell.length_b   1.000
_cell.length_c   1.000
_cell.angle_alpha   90.00
_cell.angle_beta   90.00
_cell.angle_gamma   90.00
#
_symmetry.space_group_name_H-M   'P 1'
#
loop_
_entity.id
_entity.type
_entity.pdbx_description
1 polymer ?
#
loop_
_entity_poly.entity_id
_entity_poly.type
_entity_poly.pdbx_seq_one_letter_code
_entity_poly.pdbx_strand_id
1 'polypeptide(L)'
;MNPFNHSNLPSLPLLLWETPPGLDLILAQEGIPCSRVQAAHSLAFQRGRFVLYDGRRISGARVRATLTPDHVALDIDLLRQEDRRDPFQALVDTRAAHQSWQVTGLTLTERAGRIAKAGIRRRIVQRLRHAVGQAGGLWVRLGAFPFPFRSAFNFRVDLDESVPDDYARFARARRPLEDCTTHFVSTRAYGEHPAVLSDLLRYDSQSHGHHHVIYRDPDANRRNLRRAHRTLADCGMPPVGFAAPHGRWNAGLDEVLEELGYLYSSDFQLGFDDLPFFPWLGDRFSTVLQVPIHPVCEGLFIEAGADNGRAVAQYLARVVRSKINACEPAFVYGHPERRLARFPEVLAELAALIANEPYVWRTTLTGFAQWWRWRAERRWSVLPKPEGRFEIQFDDWSAEFPLAIEIVRGHHVATVPVTGPRMVVHLADLAYERREVRADLPAPTLARRTPSFKTAVRTALDWETVTPLADLPSSTLTDRVKKGLRWWRDEPNGGDAR
;
A
#
# COMPACT_ATOMS: atom_id res chain seq x y z
N MET A 1 -7.86 -13.96 -37.17
CA MET A 1 -7.97 -14.51 -35.80
C MET A 1 -7.75 -16.00 -35.91
N ASN A 2 -6.67 -16.54 -35.35
CA ASN A 2 -6.39 -17.97 -35.40
C ASN A 2 -7.35 -18.72 -34.45
N PRO A 3 -8.01 -19.81 -34.88
CA PRO A 3 -8.75 -20.66 -33.97
C PRO A 3 -7.73 -21.26 -32.99
N PHE A 4 -7.87 -20.92 -31.70
CA PHE A 4 -7.00 -21.44 -30.66
C PHE A 4 -7.08 -22.97 -30.66
N ASN A 5 -5.94 -23.65 -30.78
CA ASN A 5 -5.89 -25.09 -30.60
C ASN A 5 -6.17 -25.37 -29.10
N HIS A 6 -7.42 -25.72 -28.79
CA HIS A 6 -7.98 -25.72 -27.43
C HIS A 6 -7.43 -26.81 -26.51
N SER A 7 -6.56 -27.70 -26.99
CA SER A 7 -6.03 -28.84 -26.25
C SER A 7 -4.90 -28.52 -25.26
N ASN A 8 -4.29 -27.32 -25.30
CA ASN A 8 -3.14 -26.95 -24.47
C ASN A 8 -3.33 -25.62 -23.70
N LEU A 9 -4.47 -25.44 -23.04
CA LEU A 9 -4.68 -24.31 -22.11
C LEU A 9 -3.77 -24.46 -20.86
N PRO A 10 -3.45 -23.38 -20.11
CA PRO A 10 -2.30 -23.37 -19.21
C PRO A 10 -2.50 -24.15 -17.91
N SER A 11 -1.40 -24.69 -17.37
CA SER A 11 -1.28 -24.98 -15.94
C SER A 11 -0.66 -23.77 -15.24
N LEU A 12 -1.46 -23.07 -14.43
CA LEU A 12 -0.95 -22.19 -13.37
C LEU A 12 -0.80 -23.03 -12.09
N PRO A 13 0.18 -22.77 -11.22
CA PRO A 13 0.93 -21.51 -11.04
C PRO A 13 2.02 -21.18 -12.07
N LEU A 14 2.45 -19.90 -12.08
CA LEU A 14 3.72 -19.49 -12.67
C LEU A 14 4.88 -20.01 -11.81
N LEU A 15 5.88 -20.63 -12.43
CA LEU A 15 7.05 -21.16 -11.73
C LEU A 15 8.15 -20.11 -11.73
N LEU A 16 8.62 -19.71 -10.55
CA LEU A 16 9.63 -18.67 -10.37
C LEU A 16 10.98 -19.31 -10.07
N TRP A 17 11.98 -19.12 -10.94
CA TRP A 17 13.31 -19.68 -10.76
C TRP A 17 14.39 -18.59 -10.93
N GLU A 18 15.19 -18.36 -9.88
CA GLU A 18 16.21 -17.29 -9.83
C GLU A 18 15.67 -15.86 -10.06
N THR A 19 14.39 -15.62 -9.80
CA THR A 19 13.75 -14.32 -10.03
C THR A 19 14.13 -13.27 -8.95
N PRO A 20 14.09 -11.96 -9.29
CA PRO A 20 14.31 -10.88 -8.34
C PRO A 20 13.07 -10.65 -7.45
N PRO A 21 13.25 -10.18 -6.20
CA PRO A 21 12.13 -9.99 -5.26
C PRO A 21 11.07 -9.00 -5.77
N GLY A 22 11.45 -8.03 -6.60
CA GLY A 22 10.48 -7.12 -7.22
C GLY A 22 9.43 -7.82 -8.09
N LEU A 23 9.77 -8.96 -8.71
CA LEU A 23 8.80 -9.75 -9.48
C LEU A 23 7.83 -10.49 -8.55
N ASP A 24 8.35 -11.14 -7.50
CA ASP A 24 7.54 -11.81 -6.50
C ASP A 24 6.52 -10.86 -5.87
N LEU A 25 6.97 -9.66 -5.52
CA LEU A 25 6.14 -8.61 -4.92
C LEU A 25 4.94 -8.27 -5.81
N ILE A 26 5.16 -8.01 -7.11
CA ILE A 26 4.06 -7.62 -8.00
C ILE A 26 3.14 -8.78 -8.35
N LEU A 27 3.65 -10.00 -8.47
CA LEU A 27 2.81 -11.17 -8.73
C LEU A 27 1.89 -11.47 -7.54
N ALA A 28 2.41 -11.32 -6.31
CA ALA A 28 1.62 -11.40 -5.09
C ALA A 28 0.57 -10.28 -5.00
N GLN A 29 0.94 -9.03 -5.30
CA GLN A 29 -0.01 -7.91 -5.36
C GLN A 29 -1.17 -8.21 -6.32
N GLU A 30 -0.86 -8.68 -7.52
CA GLU A 30 -1.83 -9.05 -8.54
C GLU A 30 -2.64 -10.30 -8.19
N GLY A 31 -2.24 -11.09 -7.19
CA GLY A 31 -2.89 -12.36 -6.84
C GLY A 31 -2.75 -13.40 -7.93
N ILE A 32 -1.58 -13.43 -8.59
CA ILE A 32 -1.23 -14.46 -9.56
C ILE A 32 -0.70 -15.68 -8.81
N PRO A 33 -1.22 -16.89 -9.07
CA PRO A 33 -0.74 -18.09 -8.41
C PRO A 33 0.70 -18.35 -8.89
N CYS A 34 1.63 -18.41 -7.95
CA CYS A 34 3.06 -18.58 -8.22
C CYS A 34 3.67 -19.64 -7.29
N SER A 35 4.70 -20.33 -7.76
CA SER A 35 5.49 -21.26 -6.95
C SER A 35 6.98 -21.04 -7.20
N ARG A 36 7.76 -20.85 -6.14
CA ARG A 36 9.22 -20.77 -6.24
C ARG A 36 9.83 -22.15 -6.43
N VAL A 37 10.75 -22.27 -7.38
CA VAL A 37 11.53 -23.48 -7.64
C VAL A 37 12.85 -23.38 -6.88
N GLN A 38 13.04 -24.25 -5.88
CA GLN A 38 14.24 -24.26 -5.03
C GLN A 38 15.39 -25.08 -5.61
N ALA A 39 15.08 -26.13 -6.36
CA ALA A 39 16.07 -27.04 -6.94
C ALA A 39 15.78 -27.31 -8.42
N ALA A 40 16.84 -27.33 -9.22
CA ALA A 40 16.77 -27.45 -10.67
C ALA A 40 16.65 -28.94 -11.10
N HIS A 41 15.54 -29.59 -10.75
CA HIS A 41 15.23 -30.94 -11.24
C HIS A 41 13.82 -31.01 -11.82
N SER A 42 13.59 -31.91 -12.78
CA SER A 42 12.34 -31.99 -13.54
C SER A 42 11.07 -32.11 -12.68
N LEU A 43 11.15 -32.85 -11.57
CA LEU A 43 10.02 -32.98 -10.63
C LEU A 43 9.61 -31.64 -9.98
N ALA A 44 10.51 -30.66 -9.86
CA ALA A 44 10.22 -29.38 -9.25
C ALA A 44 9.34 -28.47 -10.13
N PHE A 45 9.18 -28.81 -11.41
CA PHE A 45 8.41 -28.03 -12.37
C PHE A 45 7.01 -28.60 -12.69
N GLN A 46 6.61 -29.72 -12.06
CA GLN A 46 5.38 -30.44 -12.44
C GLN A 46 4.07 -29.66 -12.27
N ARG A 47 4.06 -28.56 -11.51
CA ARG A 47 2.84 -27.84 -11.15
C ARG A 47 2.48 -26.68 -12.07
N GLY A 48 3.32 -26.33 -13.05
CA GLY A 48 3.07 -25.16 -13.89
C GLY A 48 3.74 -25.23 -15.25
N ARG A 49 3.12 -24.60 -16.25
CA ARG A 49 3.62 -24.60 -17.63
C ARG A 49 4.69 -23.53 -17.86
N PHE A 50 4.51 -22.36 -17.26
CA PHE A 50 5.37 -21.20 -17.52
C PHE A 50 6.44 -21.06 -16.44
N VAL A 51 7.71 -21.06 -16.88
CA VAL A 51 8.87 -20.89 -16.01
C VAL A 51 9.46 -19.51 -16.24
N LEU A 52 9.28 -18.62 -15.27
CA LEU A 52 9.89 -17.30 -15.26
C LEU A 52 11.30 -17.40 -14.69
N TYR A 53 12.28 -16.87 -15.42
CA TYR A 53 13.66 -16.84 -14.98
C TYR A 53 14.34 -15.52 -15.35
N ASP A 54 15.37 -15.14 -14.59
CA ASP A 54 16.15 -13.94 -14.87
C ASP A 54 17.40 -14.26 -15.70
N GLY A 55 17.37 -13.91 -16.99
CA GLY A 55 18.49 -14.11 -17.93
C GLY A 55 19.81 -13.49 -17.49
N ARG A 56 19.80 -12.51 -16.57
CA ARG A 56 21.01 -11.93 -15.97
C ARG A 56 21.68 -12.84 -14.95
N ARG A 57 20.94 -13.78 -14.37
CA ARG A 57 21.40 -14.70 -13.31
C ARG A 57 21.64 -16.10 -13.81
N ILE A 58 20.83 -16.55 -14.76
CA ILE A 58 20.89 -17.90 -15.32
C ILE A 58 20.68 -17.87 -16.84
N SER A 59 21.50 -18.62 -17.58
CA SER A 59 21.38 -18.68 -19.03
C SER A 59 20.14 -19.48 -19.46
N GLY A 60 19.46 -19.01 -20.52
CA GLY A 60 18.30 -19.72 -21.05
C GLY A 60 18.60 -21.16 -21.52
N ALA A 61 19.84 -21.45 -21.92
CA ALA A 61 20.27 -22.81 -22.25
C ALA A 61 20.26 -23.73 -21.02
N ARG A 62 20.78 -23.24 -19.88
CA ARG A 62 20.75 -23.97 -18.61
C ARG A 62 19.32 -24.18 -18.12
N VAL A 63 18.45 -23.18 -18.29
CA VAL A 63 17.04 -23.32 -17.97
C VAL A 63 16.38 -24.39 -18.82
N ARG A 64 16.49 -24.31 -20.16
CA ARG A 64 15.88 -25.30 -21.06
C ARG A 64 16.36 -26.73 -20.83
N ALA A 65 17.62 -26.91 -20.42
CA ALA A 65 18.16 -28.24 -20.11
C ALA A 65 17.46 -28.95 -18.94
N THR A 66 16.77 -28.22 -18.06
CA THR A 66 16.05 -28.80 -16.91
C THR A 66 14.54 -28.93 -17.15
N LEU A 67 14.04 -28.47 -18.29
CA LEU A 67 12.62 -28.40 -18.62
C LEU A 67 12.19 -29.55 -19.54
N THR A 68 10.95 -29.99 -19.39
CA THR A 68 10.29 -30.89 -20.36
C THR A 68 9.73 -30.10 -21.56
N PRO A 69 9.37 -30.77 -22.68
CA PRO A 69 8.79 -30.11 -23.86
C PRO A 69 7.50 -29.32 -23.60
N ASP A 70 6.77 -29.65 -22.53
CA ASP A 70 5.51 -28.96 -22.19
C ASP A 70 5.74 -27.60 -21.54
N HIS A 71 6.93 -27.34 -21.00
CA HIS A 71 7.24 -26.09 -20.34
C HIS A 71 7.58 -24.98 -21.32
N VAL A 72 7.24 -23.75 -20.94
CA VAL A 72 7.60 -22.53 -21.65
C VAL A 72 8.47 -21.68 -20.73
N ALA A 73 9.74 -21.53 -21.10
CA ALA A 73 10.66 -20.64 -20.40
C ALA A 73 10.46 -19.18 -20.86
N LEU A 74 10.19 -18.28 -19.92
CA LEU A 74 10.02 -16.85 -20.16
C LEU A 74 11.13 -16.07 -19.43
N ASP A 75 12.01 -15.44 -20.21
CA ASP A 75 13.08 -14.60 -19.67
C ASP A 75 12.51 -13.25 -19.26
N ILE A 76 12.56 -12.94 -17.96
CA ILE A 76 12.08 -11.66 -17.44
C ILE A 76 13.02 -10.50 -17.75
N ASP A 77 14.24 -10.75 -18.23
CA ASP A 77 15.15 -9.68 -18.65
C ASP A 77 14.59 -8.89 -19.84
N LEU A 78 13.78 -9.56 -20.68
CA LEU A 78 13.02 -8.93 -21.75
C LEU A 78 12.04 -7.86 -21.22
N LEU A 79 11.57 -7.99 -19.97
CA LEU A 79 10.65 -7.04 -19.36
C LEU A 79 11.35 -5.73 -18.96
N ARG A 80 12.70 -5.67 -18.98
CA ARG A 80 13.50 -4.49 -18.60
C ARG A 80 13.82 -3.56 -19.76
N GLN A 81 13.62 -3.98 -21.01
CA GLN A 81 14.21 -3.36 -22.21
C GLN A 81 13.84 -1.88 -22.45
N GLU A 82 12.74 -1.39 -21.87
CA GLU A 82 12.27 -0.01 -22.06
C GLU A 82 12.52 0.90 -20.84
N ASP A 83 13.04 0.37 -19.73
CA ASP A 83 13.18 1.11 -18.48
C ASP A 83 14.64 1.54 -18.26
N ARG A 84 14.87 2.85 -18.05
CA ARG A 84 16.22 3.41 -17.79
C ARG A 84 16.86 2.91 -16.50
N ARG A 85 16.08 2.27 -15.63
CA ARG A 85 16.49 1.69 -14.36
C ARG A 85 15.88 0.29 -14.29
N ASP A 86 16.54 -0.63 -13.59
CA ASP A 86 15.97 -1.97 -13.37
C ASP A 86 14.62 -1.84 -12.66
N PRO A 87 13.51 -2.20 -13.32
CA PRO A 87 12.17 -1.98 -12.77
C PRO A 87 11.91 -2.87 -11.55
N PHE A 88 12.55 -4.04 -11.45
CA PHE A 88 12.42 -4.92 -10.29
C PHE A 88 13.13 -4.36 -9.06
N GLN A 89 14.26 -3.70 -9.24
CA GLN A 89 14.93 -2.97 -8.16
C GLN A 89 14.14 -1.73 -7.74
N ALA A 90 13.51 -1.05 -8.69
CA ALA A 90 12.68 0.11 -8.41
C ALA A 90 11.42 -0.23 -7.60
N LEU A 91 10.85 -1.44 -7.78
CA LEU A 91 9.70 -1.94 -7.02
C LEU A 91 10.03 -2.20 -5.54
N VAL A 92 11.24 -2.66 -5.24
CA VAL A 92 11.73 -2.88 -3.86
C VAL A 92 12.45 -1.67 -3.26
N ASP A 93 12.52 -0.53 -3.98
CA ASP A 93 13.11 0.70 -3.46
C ASP A 93 12.31 1.21 -2.26
N THR A 94 12.99 1.47 -1.15
CA THR A 94 12.38 1.94 0.10
C THR A 94 12.65 3.41 0.40
N ARG A 95 13.31 4.12 -0.51
CA ARG A 95 13.72 5.52 -0.31
C ARG A 95 12.56 6.46 -0.60
N ALA A 96 12.52 7.54 0.17
CA ALA A 96 11.62 8.66 -0.05
C ALA A 96 12.31 9.81 -0.82
N ALA A 97 11.52 10.64 -1.49
CA ALA A 97 11.96 11.89 -2.09
C ALA A 97 10.85 12.94 -2.00
N HIS A 98 11.20 14.22 -2.16
CA HIS A 98 10.19 15.25 -2.35
C HIS A 98 9.53 15.09 -3.72
N GLN A 99 8.22 14.98 -3.69
CA GLN A 99 7.33 14.87 -4.82
C GLN A 99 6.50 16.16 -4.91
N SER A 100 6.21 16.61 -6.13
CA SER A 100 5.37 17.78 -6.37
C SER A 100 4.18 17.45 -7.25
N TRP A 101 3.01 17.94 -6.85
CA TRP A 101 1.75 17.86 -7.57
C TRP A 101 1.31 19.26 -8.00
N GLN A 102 0.84 19.37 -9.24
CA GLN A 102 0.26 20.61 -9.77
C GLN A 102 -1.26 20.51 -9.70
N VAL A 103 -1.88 21.34 -8.88
CA VAL A 103 -3.32 21.31 -8.63
C VAL A 103 -3.90 22.71 -8.73
N THR A 104 -4.63 23.00 -9.81
CA THR A 104 -5.37 24.27 -9.98
C THR A 104 -4.48 25.50 -9.75
N GLY A 105 -3.26 25.49 -10.30
CA GLY A 105 -2.30 26.60 -10.13
C GLY A 105 -1.49 26.56 -8.83
N LEU A 106 -1.78 25.65 -7.90
CA LEU A 106 -0.98 25.42 -6.70
C LEU A 106 0.07 24.33 -6.94
N THR A 107 1.27 24.54 -6.39
CA THR A 107 2.31 23.50 -6.32
C THR A 107 2.31 22.92 -4.91
N LEU A 108 1.78 21.72 -4.77
CA LEU A 108 1.79 20.97 -3.52
C LEU A 108 3.07 20.13 -3.47
N THR A 109 3.76 20.10 -2.33
CA THR A 109 5.00 19.34 -2.18
C THR A 109 4.98 18.51 -0.92
N GLU A 110 5.24 17.21 -1.04
CA GLU A 110 5.32 16.28 0.09
C GLU A 110 6.50 15.32 -0.11
N ARG A 111 7.10 14.84 0.98
CA ARG A 111 8.05 13.75 0.95
C ARG A 111 7.27 12.43 0.90
N ALA A 112 7.31 11.76 -0.25
CA ALA A 112 6.67 10.47 -0.47
C ALA A 112 7.66 9.48 -1.09
N GLY A 113 7.21 8.27 -1.44
CA GLY A 113 8.03 7.26 -2.10
C GLY A 113 8.79 7.85 -3.30
N ARG A 114 10.09 7.57 -3.41
CA ARG A 114 10.90 8.10 -4.51
C ARG A 114 10.40 7.63 -5.87
N ILE A 115 9.83 6.43 -5.91
CA ILE A 115 9.36 5.75 -7.11
C ILE A 115 7.85 5.56 -7.01
N ALA A 116 7.11 5.98 -8.03
CA ALA A 116 5.69 5.65 -8.19
C ALA A 116 5.56 4.19 -8.66
N LYS A 117 5.52 3.25 -7.70
CA LYS A 117 5.57 1.80 -7.93
C LYS A 117 4.41 1.27 -8.78
N ALA A 118 3.22 1.83 -8.62
CA ALA A 118 2.02 1.41 -9.34
C ALA A 118 2.20 1.43 -10.86
N GLY A 119 2.82 2.49 -11.41
CA GLY A 119 3.06 2.58 -12.85
C GLY A 119 4.03 1.51 -13.35
N ILE A 120 5.05 1.18 -12.56
CA ILE A 120 6.02 0.12 -12.90
C ILE A 120 5.33 -1.24 -12.86
N ARG A 121 4.59 -1.55 -11.79
CA ARG A 121 3.81 -2.79 -11.65
C ARG A 121 2.90 -3.00 -12.85
N ARG A 122 2.03 -2.03 -13.16
CA ARG A 122 1.06 -2.14 -14.26
C ARG A 122 1.75 -2.46 -15.60
N ARG A 123 2.86 -1.77 -15.91
CA ARG A 123 3.64 -2.03 -17.14
C ARG A 123 4.23 -3.43 -17.17
N ILE A 124 4.91 -3.86 -16.11
CA ILE A 124 5.52 -5.20 -16.06
C ILE A 124 4.44 -6.28 -16.18
N VAL A 125 3.35 -6.17 -15.42
CA VAL A 125 2.23 -7.11 -15.44
C VAL A 125 1.60 -7.18 -16.83
N GLN A 126 1.42 -6.03 -17.49
CA GLN A 126 0.91 -5.99 -18.87
C GLN A 126 1.85 -6.70 -19.86
N ARG A 127 3.16 -6.47 -19.79
CA ARG A 127 4.15 -7.12 -20.66
C ARG A 127 4.21 -8.63 -20.39
N LEU A 128 4.22 -9.03 -19.13
CA LEU A 128 4.23 -10.44 -18.74
C LEU A 128 2.95 -11.17 -19.18
N ARG A 129 1.78 -10.54 -18.98
CA ARG A 129 0.50 -11.04 -19.51
C ARG A 129 0.53 -11.23 -21.01
N HIS A 130 1.11 -10.26 -21.75
CA HIS A 130 1.26 -10.38 -23.19
C HIS A 130 2.16 -11.56 -23.57
N ALA A 131 3.31 -11.72 -22.91
CA ALA A 131 4.23 -12.84 -23.16
C ALA A 131 3.57 -14.20 -22.89
N VAL A 132 2.85 -14.35 -21.78
CA VAL A 132 2.05 -15.55 -21.47
C VAL A 132 0.99 -15.81 -22.54
N GLY A 133 0.27 -14.77 -22.97
CA GLY A 133 -0.75 -14.87 -24.02
C GLY A 133 -0.19 -15.29 -25.38
N GLN A 134 0.96 -14.74 -25.79
CA GLN A 134 1.64 -15.13 -27.04
C GLN A 134 2.11 -16.59 -27.02
N ALA A 135 2.45 -17.11 -25.85
CA ALA A 135 2.78 -18.52 -25.66
C ALA A 135 1.55 -19.44 -25.51
N GLY A 136 0.34 -18.93 -25.78
CA GLY A 136 -0.92 -19.68 -25.70
C GLY A 136 -1.45 -19.88 -24.28
N GLY A 137 -1.00 -19.06 -23.32
CA GLY A 137 -1.48 -19.06 -21.95
C GLY A 137 -2.70 -18.15 -21.72
N LEU A 138 -3.39 -18.41 -20.61
CA LEU A 138 -4.47 -17.59 -20.07
C LEU A 138 -3.95 -16.82 -18.86
N TRP A 139 -4.30 -15.55 -18.75
CA TRP A 139 -3.97 -14.74 -17.56
C TRP A 139 -5.15 -14.73 -16.60
N VAL A 140 -4.96 -15.37 -15.45
CA VAL A 140 -5.97 -15.55 -14.41
C VAL A 140 -5.40 -15.06 -13.08
N ARG A 141 -6.18 -14.30 -12.31
CA ARG A 141 -5.76 -13.73 -11.03
C ARG A 141 -6.88 -13.70 -10.00
N LEU A 142 -6.56 -13.61 -8.71
CA LEU A 142 -7.56 -13.29 -7.69
C LEU A 142 -7.99 -11.83 -7.82
N GLY A 143 -9.29 -11.55 -7.70
CA GLY A 143 -9.82 -10.19 -7.60
C GLY A 143 -9.14 -9.43 -6.45
N ALA A 144 -8.88 -8.14 -6.65
CA ALA A 144 -8.21 -7.32 -5.63
C ALA A 144 -9.12 -7.00 -4.42
N PHE A 145 -10.43 -7.17 -4.58
CA PHE A 145 -11.47 -6.86 -3.59
C PHE A 145 -12.41 -8.05 -3.42
N PRO A 146 -13.11 -8.16 -2.28
CA PRO A 146 -14.18 -9.14 -2.13
C PRO A 146 -15.25 -8.93 -3.20
N PHE A 147 -15.79 -10.01 -3.75
CA PHE A 147 -16.89 -9.94 -4.70
C PHE A 147 -18.16 -9.38 -4.01
N PRO A 148 -18.95 -8.48 -4.63
CA PRO A 148 -18.90 -8.04 -6.04
C PRO A 148 -18.12 -6.73 -6.28
N PHE A 149 -17.30 -6.30 -5.32
CA PHE A 149 -16.67 -4.99 -5.38
C PHE A 149 -15.54 -4.92 -6.41
N ARG A 150 -15.35 -3.71 -6.96
CA ARG A 150 -14.38 -3.41 -8.02
C ARG A 150 -13.31 -2.41 -7.59
N SER A 151 -13.57 -1.73 -6.48
CA SER A 151 -12.68 -0.80 -5.80
C SER A 151 -13.01 -0.84 -4.31
N ALA A 152 -12.19 -0.17 -3.49
CA ALA A 152 -12.46 0.04 -2.08
C ALA A 152 -12.23 1.50 -1.73
N PHE A 153 -13.02 2.03 -0.81
CA PHE A 153 -12.87 3.39 -0.30
C PHE A 153 -12.63 3.37 1.20
N ASN A 154 -11.71 4.23 1.64
CA ASN A 154 -11.45 4.53 3.02
C ASN A 154 -11.04 6.00 3.13
N PHE A 155 -11.54 6.67 4.16
CA PHE A 155 -11.04 7.96 4.62
C PHE A 155 -10.18 7.74 5.86
N ARG A 156 -8.87 7.95 5.74
CA ARG A 156 -7.97 7.90 6.89
C ARG A 156 -7.92 9.24 7.60
N VAL A 157 -7.84 9.22 8.92
CA VAL A 157 -7.77 10.42 9.74
C VAL A 157 -6.62 10.32 10.72
N ASP A 158 -5.72 11.29 10.65
CA ASP A 158 -4.58 11.38 11.55
C ASP A 158 -4.88 12.41 12.64
N LEU A 159 -4.85 11.97 13.89
CA LEU A 159 -5.16 12.76 15.07
C LEU A 159 -3.85 13.14 15.77
N ASP A 160 -3.26 14.25 15.32
CA ASP A 160 -1.87 14.61 15.61
C ASP A 160 -1.71 15.52 16.83
N GLU A 161 -2.67 16.43 17.02
CA GLU A 161 -2.61 17.52 17.98
C GLU A 161 -3.83 17.50 18.91
N SER A 162 -3.68 17.96 20.15
CA SER A 162 -4.81 18.02 21.10
C SER A 162 -5.66 19.27 20.83
N VAL A 163 -6.68 19.14 19.97
CA VAL A 163 -7.69 20.18 19.75
C VAL A 163 -9.10 19.57 19.82
N PRO A 164 -9.63 19.29 21.03
CA PRO A 164 -10.89 18.56 21.21
C PRO A 164 -12.11 19.19 20.52
N ASP A 165 -12.17 20.51 20.41
CA ASP A 165 -13.26 21.21 19.73
C ASP A 165 -13.27 20.96 18.22
N ASP A 166 -12.08 20.91 17.61
CA ASP A 166 -11.93 20.57 16.19
C ASP A 166 -12.27 19.10 15.95
N TYR A 167 -11.83 18.22 16.85
CA TYR A 167 -12.26 16.82 16.84
C TYR A 167 -13.80 16.72 16.89
N ALA A 168 -14.47 17.44 17.80
CA ALA A 168 -15.93 17.39 17.92
C ALA A 168 -16.66 17.93 16.67
N ARG A 169 -16.09 18.89 15.95
CA ARG A 169 -16.61 19.35 14.65
C ARG A 169 -16.43 18.29 13.57
N PHE A 170 -15.23 17.73 13.47
CA PHE A 170 -14.89 16.65 12.55
C PHE A 170 -15.76 15.40 12.79
N ALA A 171 -15.72 14.87 14.01
CA ALA A 171 -16.89 14.53 14.83
C ALA A 171 -18.20 14.29 14.06
N ARG A 172 -18.92 15.39 13.93
CA ARG A 172 -20.24 15.49 13.31
C ARG A 172 -20.17 15.37 11.79
N ALA A 173 -19.17 15.96 11.17
CA ALA A 173 -19.03 16.01 9.71
C ALA A 173 -18.73 14.63 9.08
N ARG A 174 -18.04 13.73 9.80
CA ARG A 174 -17.65 12.41 9.28
C ARG A 174 -18.74 11.34 9.29
N ARG A 175 -19.88 11.59 9.96
CA ARG A 175 -20.95 10.59 10.15
C ARG A 175 -21.34 9.83 8.86
N PRO A 176 -21.44 10.48 7.68
CA PRO A 176 -21.78 9.77 6.44
C PRO A 176 -20.69 8.80 5.92
N LEU A 177 -19.51 8.77 6.55
CA LEU A 177 -18.34 7.97 6.17
C LEU A 177 -17.84 7.09 7.32
N GLU A 178 -18.57 6.98 8.43
CA GLU A 178 -18.06 6.36 9.65
C GLU A 178 -17.71 4.86 9.50
N ASP A 179 -18.43 4.14 8.64
CA ASP A 179 -18.21 2.75 8.26
C ASP A 179 -16.96 2.51 7.41
N CYS A 180 -16.39 3.58 6.84
CA CYS A 180 -15.21 3.55 5.99
C CYS A 180 -14.15 4.57 6.42
N THR A 181 -14.13 4.91 7.71
CA THR A 181 -13.12 5.81 8.28
C THR A 181 -12.20 5.05 9.25
N THR A 182 -10.88 5.24 9.10
CA THR A 182 -9.89 4.73 10.07
C THR A 182 -9.17 5.89 10.73
N HIS A 183 -9.11 5.88 12.06
CA HIS A 183 -8.51 6.94 12.88
C HIS A 183 -7.15 6.48 13.40
N PHE A 184 -6.08 7.19 13.10
CA PHE A 184 -4.76 6.95 13.68
C PHE A 184 -4.52 7.97 14.80
N VAL A 185 -4.36 7.46 16.02
CA VAL A 185 -4.35 8.27 17.24
C VAL A 185 -2.93 8.48 17.74
N SER A 186 -2.49 9.74 17.81
CA SER A 186 -1.33 10.13 18.61
C SER A 186 -1.73 10.10 20.08
N THR A 187 -1.22 9.12 20.84
CA THR A 187 -1.65 8.98 22.24
C THR A 187 -1.12 10.09 23.15
N ARG A 188 -0.09 10.84 22.73
CA ARG A 188 0.29 12.08 23.42
C ARG A 188 -0.74 13.19 23.24
N ALA A 189 -1.43 13.23 22.10
CA ALA A 189 -2.44 14.24 21.80
C ALA A 189 -3.77 13.91 22.48
N TYR A 190 -4.23 12.66 22.37
CA TYR A 190 -5.60 12.30 22.76
C TYR A 190 -5.71 11.23 23.85
N GLY A 191 -4.59 10.64 24.30
CA GLY A 191 -4.60 9.56 25.29
C GLY A 191 -5.11 9.94 26.68
N GLU A 192 -5.25 11.25 26.96
CA GLU A 192 -5.77 11.79 28.22
C GLU A 192 -7.12 12.51 28.03
N HIS A 193 -7.82 12.28 26.92
CA HIS A 193 -9.11 12.93 26.60
C HIS A 193 -10.26 11.91 26.60
N PRO A 194 -10.93 11.66 27.75
CA PRO A 194 -11.94 10.60 27.87
C PRO A 194 -13.11 10.71 26.89
N ALA A 195 -13.56 11.94 26.60
CA ALA A 195 -14.66 12.17 25.66
C ALA A 195 -14.27 11.77 24.22
N VAL A 196 -13.03 12.05 23.80
CA VAL A 196 -12.52 11.67 22.48
C VAL A 196 -12.30 10.16 22.42
N LEU A 197 -11.67 9.57 23.44
CA LEU A 197 -11.42 8.13 23.49
C LEU A 197 -12.72 7.30 23.52
N SER A 198 -13.73 7.77 24.26
CA SER A 198 -15.05 7.12 24.29
C SER A 198 -15.74 7.17 22.93
N ASP A 199 -15.53 8.23 22.16
CA ASP A 199 -16.06 8.32 20.80
C ASP A 199 -15.32 7.36 19.85
N LEU A 200 -13.99 7.36 19.91
CA LEU A 200 -13.07 6.53 19.11
C LEU A 200 -13.22 5.04 19.34
N LEU A 201 -13.61 4.60 20.54
CA LEU A 201 -13.83 3.18 20.87
C LEU A 201 -14.88 2.51 19.97
N ARG A 202 -15.75 3.30 19.33
CA ARG A 202 -16.82 2.82 18.44
C ARG A 202 -16.37 2.61 16.99
N TYR A 203 -15.14 3.02 16.66
CA TYR A 203 -14.65 3.09 15.30
C TYR A 203 -13.32 2.35 15.14
N ASP A 204 -12.87 2.17 13.89
CA ASP A 204 -11.54 1.65 13.61
C ASP A 204 -10.47 2.66 14.05
N SER A 205 -9.92 2.43 15.23
CA SER A 205 -8.96 3.30 15.91
C SER A 205 -7.63 2.58 16.09
N GLN A 206 -6.59 3.17 15.51
CA GLN A 206 -5.29 2.58 15.26
C GLN A 206 -4.16 3.50 15.75
N SER A 207 -2.93 3.01 15.76
CA SER A 207 -1.82 3.73 16.39
C SER A 207 -1.15 4.73 15.44
N HIS A 208 -1.00 5.97 15.89
CA HIS A 208 -0.14 6.98 15.25
C HIS A 208 1.16 7.24 16.06
N GLY A 209 1.51 6.30 16.94
CA GLY A 209 2.61 6.47 17.90
C GLY A 209 2.19 7.25 19.14
N HIS A 210 3.13 7.42 20.08
CA HIS A 210 2.87 8.21 21.27
C HIS A 210 3.17 9.66 20.96
N HIS A 211 4.42 9.96 20.62
CA HIS A 211 4.81 11.20 19.99
C HIS A 211 4.58 11.10 18.48
N HIS A 212 4.13 12.21 17.88
CA HIS A 212 3.99 12.40 16.44
C HIS A 212 5.37 12.52 15.74
N VAL A 213 6.20 11.49 15.90
CA VAL A 213 7.57 11.38 15.39
C VAL A 213 7.91 9.92 15.06
N ILE A 214 8.60 9.72 13.93
CA ILE A 214 9.37 8.50 13.65
C ILE A 214 10.85 8.82 13.76
N TYR A 215 11.56 8.00 14.53
CA TYR A 215 12.98 8.13 14.81
C TYR A 215 13.81 7.28 13.84
N ARG A 216 15.08 7.66 13.68
CA ARG A 216 16.08 6.82 13.02
C ARG A 216 16.54 5.66 13.91
N ASP A 217 16.55 5.87 15.22
CA ASP A 217 16.90 4.86 16.22
C ASP A 217 15.74 3.86 16.44
N PRO A 218 15.93 2.56 16.16
CA PRO A 218 14.91 1.54 16.38
C PRO A 218 14.45 1.46 17.85
N ASP A 219 15.35 1.68 18.82
CA ASP A 219 14.98 1.61 20.24
C ASP A 219 14.05 2.76 20.66
N ALA A 220 14.27 3.96 20.12
CA ALA A 220 13.34 5.08 20.28
C ALA A 220 11.98 4.80 19.64
N ASN A 221 11.94 4.23 18.43
CA ASN A 221 10.68 3.77 17.83
C ASN A 221 9.98 2.74 18.72
N ARG A 222 10.71 1.75 19.25
CA ARG A 222 10.17 0.72 20.16
C ARG A 222 9.53 1.34 21.41
N ARG A 223 10.20 2.28 22.08
CA ARG A 223 9.62 2.98 23.24
C ARG A 223 8.37 3.77 22.87
N ASN A 224 8.42 4.50 21.75
CA ASN A 224 7.31 5.31 21.28
C ASN A 224 6.07 4.47 20.96
N LEU A 225 6.24 3.38 20.21
CA LEU A 225 5.15 2.51 19.77
C LEU A 225 4.62 1.64 20.89
N ARG A 226 5.47 1.09 21.78
CA ARG A 226 5.02 0.32 22.94
C ARG A 226 4.15 1.16 23.88
N ARG A 227 4.54 2.42 24.11
CA ARG A 227 3.73 3.34 24.93
C ARG A 227 2.36 3.58 24.31
N ALA A 228 2.32 3.90 23.01
CA ALA A 228 1.06 4.11 22.31
C ALA A 228 0.17 2.87 22.28
N HIS A 229 0.76 1.71 21.99
CA HIS A 229 0.05 0.44 21.95
C HIS A 229 -0.60 0.13 23.31
N ARG A 230 0.15 0.27 24.40
CA ARG A 230 -0.40 0.09 25.76
C ARG A 230 -1.52 1.08 26.05
N THR A 231 -1.30 2.37 25.81
CA THR A 231 -2.33 3.40 26.06
C THR A 231 -3.63 3.12 25.30
N LEU A 232 -3.57 2.72 24.03
CA LEU A 232 -4.76 2.38 23.26
C LEU A 232 -5.41 1.07 23.71
N ALA A 233 -4.60 0.03 23.99
CA ALA A 233 -5.09 -1.25 24.48
C ALA A 233 -5.79 -1.11 25.85
N ASP A 234 -5.22 -0.32 26.77
CA ASP A 234 -5.80 -0.03 28.09
C ASP A 234 -7.14 0.73 27.97
N CYS A 235 -7.37 1.42 26.86
CA CYS A 235 -8.64 2.08 26.52
C CYS A 235 -9.61 1.16 25.76
N GLY A 236 -9.30 -0.13 25.60
CA GLY A 236 -10.15 -1.09 24.86
C GLY A 236 -9.99 -1.05 23.35
N MET A 237 -8.96 -0.37 22.83
CA MET A 237 -8.66 -0.25 21.39
C MET A 237 -7.29 -0.84 21.06
N PRO A 238 -7.06 -2.17 21.22
CA PRO A 238 -5.76 -2.76 20.90
C PRO A 238 -5.44 -2.55 19.40
N PRO A 239 -4.40 -1.77 19.06
CA PRO A 239 -4.18 -1.39 17.67
C PRO A 239 -3.51 -2.54 16.90
N VAL A 240 -3.98 -2.77 15.68
CA VAL A 240 -3.41 -3.72 14.70
C VAL A 240 -2.86 -3.00 13.47
N GLY A 241 -3.18 -1.73 13.30
CA GLY A 241 -2.73 -0.86 12.23
C GLY A 241 -1.85 0.26 12.75
N PHE A 242 -0.87 0.66 11.93
CA PHE A 242 -0.03 1.82 12.20
C PHE A 242 -0.04 2.80 11.03
N ALA A 243 0.04 4.08 11.35
CA ALA A 243 0.41 5.09 10.37
C ALA A 243 1.56 5.90 10.94
N ALA A 244 2.58 6.13 10.14
CA ALA A 244 3.69 6.94 10.57
C ALA A 244 3.38 8.43 10.45
N PRO A 245 3.74 9.24 11.46
CA PRO A 245 3.84 10.69 11.35
C PRO A 245 4.59 11.12 10.08
N HIS A 246 3.97 12.02 9.30
CA HIS A 246 4.44 12.47 7.97
C HIS A 246 4.65 11.34 6.95
N GLY A 247 3.95 10.22 7.12
CA GLY A 247 4.06 9.03 6.27
C GLY A 247 5.46 8.43 6.22
N ARG A 248 6.32 8.69 7.22
CA ARG A 248 7.72 8.24 7.26
C ARG A 248 7.82 6.72 7.34
N TRP A 249 8.86 6.16 6.74
CA TRP A 249 9.15 4.74 6.89
C TRP A 249 10.66 4.50 6.92
N ASN A 250 11.09 3.54 7.73
CA ASN A 250 12.43 2.97 7.68
C ASN A 250 12.39 1.52 8.21
N ALA A 251 13.39 0.71 7.89
CA ALA A 251 13.44 -0.70 8.29
C ALA A 251 13.37 -0.89 9.82
N GLY A 252 13.98 0.03 10.60
CA GLY A 252 13.93 -0.03 12.06
C GLY A 252 12.55 0.27 12.66
N LEU A 253 11.70 1.03 11.95
CA LEU A 253 10.28 1.16 12.30
C LEU A 253 9.54 -0.15 12.00
N ASP A 254 9.77 -0.71 10.82
CA ASP A 254 9.14 -1.94 10.34
C ASP A 254 9.41 -3.13 11.27
N GLU A 255 10.66 -3.31 11.70
CA GLU A 255 11.06 -4.32 12.69
C GLU A 255 10.28 -4.20 14.02
N VAL A 256 10.06 -2.97 14.49
CA VAL A 256 9.27 -2.72 15.72
C VAL A 256 7.80 -3.03 15.50
N LEU A 257 7.25 -2.73 14.31
CA LEU A 257 5.88 -3.07 13.97
C LEU A 257 5.68 -4.60 13.92
N GLU A 258 6.63 -5.34 13.33
CA GLU A 258 6.64 -6.81 13.36
C GLU A 258 6.71 -7.35 14.80
N GLU A 259 7.63 -6.82 15.62
CA GLU A 259 7.83 -7.23 17.02
C GLU A 259 6.56 -7.06 17.86
N LEU A 260 5.80 -6.00 17.60
CA LEU A 260 4.55 -5.70 18.30
C LEU A 260 3.32 -6.36 17.68
N GLY A 261 3.49 -7.14 16.60
CA GLY A 261 2.40 -7.89 15.96
C GLY A 261 1.42 -7.01 15.17
N TYR A 262 1.85 -5.86 14.66
CA TYR A 262 1.00 -5.05 13.78
C TYR A 262 0.69 -5.81 12.48
N LEU A 263 -0.57 -5.79 12.09
CA LEU A 263 -1.09 -6.43 10.89
C LEU A 263 -0.67 -5.67 9.62
N TYR A 264 -0.71 -4.34 9.70
CA TYR A 264 -0.45 -3.45 8.58
C TYR A 264 0.08 -2.08 9.03
N SER A 265 0.71 -1.39 8.08
CA SER A 265 1.02 0.03 8.14
C SER A 265 0.42 0.77 6.94
N SER A 266 0.31 2.10 7.01
CA SER A 266 -0.15 2.92 5.89
C SER A 266 0.75 4.14 5.71
N ASP A 267 1.92 3.97 5.10
CA ASP A 267 2.90 5.05 4.96
C ASP A 267 3.20 5.35 3.49
N PHE A 268 3.08 6.63 3.12
CA PHE A 268 3.28 7.06 1.73
C PHE A 268 4.74 7.31 1.34
N GLN A 269 5.70 7.31 2.29
CA GLN A 269 7.14 7.39 1.97
C GLN A 269 7.74 6.09 1.44
N LEU A 270 7.07 4.96 1.64
CA LEU A 270 7.48 3.66 1.09
C LEU A 270 6.83 3.35 -0.26
N GLY A 271 5.54 3.69 -0.40
CA GLY A 271 4.76 3.50 -1.60
C GLY A 271 3.41 4.21 -1.48
N PHE A 272 2.90 4.73 -2.58
CA PHE A 272 1.63 5.44 -2.64
C PHE A 272 0.88 5.09 -3.92
N ASP A 273 -0.45 5.23 -3.88
CA ASP A 273 -1.35 4.97 -5.01
C ASP A 273 -1.16 3.62 -5.71
N ASP A 274 -0.84 2.58 -4.94
CA ASP A 274 -0.60 1.21 -5.42
C ASP A 274 -1.46 0.19 -4.66
N LEU A 275 -1.44 -1.08 -5.11
CA LEU A 275 -2.02 -2.19 -4.35
C LEU A 275 -1.17 -2.49 -3.09
N PRO A 276 -1.75 -3.00 -1.99
CA PRO A 276 -0.99 -3.36 -0.81
C PRO A 276 0.10 -4.38 -1.07
N PHE A 277 1.24 -4.24 -0.40
CA PHE A 277 2.41 -5.10 -0.58
C PHE A 277 3.17 -5.29 0.72
N PHE A 278 3.96 -6.35 0.80
CA PHE A 278 4.89 -6.57 1.90
C PHE A 278 6.24 -5.92 1.55
N PRO A 279 6.75 -4.97 2.35
CA PRO A 279 8.05 -4.34 2.14
C PRO A 279 9.20 -5.34 1.99
N TRP A 280 10.17 -5.09 1.11
CA TRP A 280 11.41 -5.89 1.03
C TRP A 280 12.46 -5.31 1.99
N LEU A 281 12.96 -6.13 2.90
CA LEU A 281 13.93 -5.75 3.95
C LEU A 281 15.37 -6.09 3.60
N GLY A 282 15.64 -6.58 2.38
CA GLY A 282 16.98 -6.87 1.86
C GLY A 282 17.21 -8.35 1.58
N ASP A 283 16.74 -9.22 2.45
CA ASP A 283 16.85 -10.69 2.40
C ASP A 283 15.49 -11.41 2.51
N ARG A 284 14.50 -10.74 3.08
CA ARG A 284 13.12 -11.21 3.22
C ARG A 284 12.11 -10.10 2.98
N PHE A 285 10.85 -10.50 2.82
CA PHE A 285 9.73 -9.57 2.95
C PHE A 285 9.36 -9.39 4.42
N SER A 286 8.90 -8.19 4.75
CA SER A 286 8.25 -7.89 6.03
C SER A 286 6.97 -8.70 6.17
N THR A 287 6.59 -8.99 7.41
CA THR A 287 5.29 -9.56 7.76
C THR A 287 4.23 -8.49 7.96
N VAL A 288 4.59 -7.20 8.03
CA VAL A 288 3.65 -6.08 8.12
C VAL A 288 3.21 -5.70 6.70
N LEU A 289 1.90 -5.69 6.47
CA LEU A 289 1.36 -5.29 5.17
C LEU A 289 1.44 -3.78 5.01
N GLN A 290 2.07 -3.27 3.96
CA GLN A 290 1.91 -1.86 3.62
C GLN A 290 0.61 -1.66 2.84
N VAL A 291 -0.24 -0.77 3.33
CA VAL A 291 -1.47 -0.30 2.67
C VAL A 291 -1.25 1.12 2.15
N PRO A 292 -0.89 1.29 0.87
CA PRO A 292 -0.57 2.59 0.30
C PRO A 292 -1.76 3.55 0.36
N ILE A 293 -1.45 4.82 0.57
CA ILE A 293 -2.43 5.90 0.58
C ILE A 293 -2.02 7.02 -0.37
N HIS A 294 -2.98 7.82 -0.81
CA HIS A 294 -2.68 9.01 -1.58
C HIS A 294 -1.96 10.06 -0.71
N PRO A 295 -0.79 10.62 -1.12
CA PRO A 295 0.04 11.44 -0.23
C PRO A 295 -0.46 12.85 0.03
N VAL A 296 -1.39 13.36 -0.78
CA VAL A 296 -1.87 14.74 -0.68
C VAL A 296 -3.07 14.82 0.25
N CYS A 297 -2.98 15.69 1.26
CA CYS A 297 -4.06 16.06 2.18
C CYS A 297 -4.31 17.58 2.15
N GLU A 298 -5.31 18.04 2.89
CA GLU A 298 -5.68 19.44 3.06
C GLU A 298 -4.54 20.31 3.62
N GLY A 299 -3.66 19.75 4.45
CA GLY A 299 -2.51 20.47 5.00
C GLY A 299 -1.62 21.08 3.91
N LEU A 300 -1.37 20.33 2.84
CA LEU A 300 -0.54 20.79 1.72
C LEU A 300 -1.18 21.95 0.95
N PHE A 301 -2.50 22.00 0.87
CA PHE A 301 -3.22 23.10 0.24
C PHE A 301 -3.09 24.37 1.07
N ILE A 302 -3.26 24.27 2.40
CA ILE A 302 -3.10 25.40 3.31
C ILE A 302 -1.67 25.94 3.24
N GLU A 303 -0.66 25.05 3.25
CA GLU A 303 0.75 25.44 3.08
C GLU A 303 1.04 26.11 1.74
N ALA A 304 0.32 25.71 0.68
CA ALA A 304 0.40 26.34 -0.64
C ALA A 304 -0.42 27.64 -0.76
N GLY A 305 -1.09 28.07 0.31
CA GLY A 305 -1.85 29.33 0.36
C GLY A 305 -3.32 29.23 -0.02
N ALA A 306 -3.91 28.04 -0.05
CA ALA A 306 -5.35 27.89 -0.21
C ALA A 306 -6.10 28.45 1.01
N ASP A 307 -7.14 29.23 0.76
CA ASP A 307 -7.94 29.92 1.78
C ASP A 307 -9.31 29.25 2.05
N ASN A 308 -9.69 28.27 1.23
CA ASN A 308 -10.98 27.57 1.31
C ASN A 308 -10.85 26.06 1.04
N GLY A 309 -11.82 25.28 1.54
CA GLY A 309 -11.84 23.83 1.40
C GLY A 309 -12.34 23.32 0.04
N ARG A 310 -12.88 24.17 -0.84
CA ARG A 310 -13.42 23.75 -2.14
C ARG A 310 -12.33 23.15 -3.04
N ALA A 311 -11.15 23.77 -3.10
CA ALA A 311 -10.04 23.24 -3.90
C ALA A 311 -9.59 21.85 -3.41
N VAL A 312 -9.55 21.66 -2.09
CA VAL A 312 -9.25 20.38 -1.44
C VAL A 312 -10.31 19.34 -1.81
N ALA A 313 -11.59 19.67 -1.60
CA ALA A 313 -12.73 18.78 -1.85
C ALA A 313 -12.75 18.30 -3.32
N GLN A 314 -12.64 19.25 -4.26
CA GLN A 314 -12.63 18.94 -5.70
C GLN A 314 -11.44 18.07 -6.10
N TYR A 315 -10.27 18.31 -5.51
CA TYR A 315 -9.09 17.50 -5.78
C TYR A 315 -9.25 16.08 -5.26
N LEU A 316 -9.60 15.91 -3.98
CA LEU A 316 -9.75 14.59 -3.36
C LEU A 316 -10.88 13.79 -4.03
N ALA A 317 -12.01 14.42 -4.35
CA ALA A 317 -13.09 13.77 -5.11
C ALA A 317 -12.62 13.30 -6.50
N ARG A 318 -11.78 14.09 -7.19
CA ARG A 318 -11.19 13.69 -8.47
C ARG A 318 -10.22 12.52 -8.30
N VAL A 319 -9.41 12.51 -7.25
CA VAL A 319 -8.49 11.42 -6.92
C VAL A 319 -9.28 10.12 -6.71
N VAL A 320 -10.30 10.18 -5.85
CA VAL A 320 -11.16 9.04 -5.50
C VAL A 320 -11.88 8.52 -6.73
N ARG A 321 -12.52 9.38 -7.52
CA ARG A 321 -13.20 8.98 -8.77
C ARG A 321 -12.25 8.32 -9.78
N SER A 322 -11.07 8.90 -9.98
CA SER A 322 -10.05 8.33 -10.88
C SER A 322 -9.64 6.91 -10.44
N LYS A 323 -9.48 6.68 -9.13
CA LYS A 323 -9.13 5.37 -8.58
C LYS A 323 -10.28 4.36 -8.66
N ILE A 324 -11.52 4.78 -8.40
CA ILE A 324 -12.71 3.93 -8.56
C ILE A 324 -12.83 3.46 -10.02
N ASN A 325 -12.75 4.38 -10.98
CA ASN A 325 -12.82 4.05 -12.41
C ASN A 325 -11.68 3.11 -12.85
N ALA A 326 -10.49 3.30 -12.28
CA ALA A 326 -9.33 2.44 -12.52
C ALA A 326 -9.40 1.10 -11.78
N CYS A 327 -10.43 0.86 -10.97
CA CYS A 327 -10.59 -0.34 -10.14
C CYS A 327 -9.42 -0.52 -9.15
N GLU A 328 -9.02 0.58 -8.52
CA GLU A 328 -7.91 0.67 -7.56
C GLU A 328 -8.42 1.08 -6.18
N PRO A 329 -7.66 0.84 -5.10
CA PRO A 329 -7.98 1.38 -3.77
C PRO A 329 -8.02 2.92 -3.79
N ALA A 330 -9.18 3.45 -3.40
CA ALA A 330 -9.52 4.88 -3.33
C ALA A 330 -9.30 5.44 -1.93
N PHE A 331 -8.06 5.36 -1.43
CA PHE A 331 -7.71 5.79 -0.08
C PHE A 331 -7.09 7.18 -0.08
N VAL A 332 -7.70 8.07 0.71
CA VAL A 332 -7.27 9.45 0.94
C VAL A 332 -7.27 9.72 2.44
N TYR A 333 -6.58 10.78 2.89
CA TYR A 333 -6.49 11.13 4.30
C TYR A 333 -6.59 12.62 4.55
N GLY A 334 -6.80 12.96 5.82
CA GLY A 334 -6.65 14.32 6.32
C GLY A 334 -6.61 14.38 7.84
N HIS A 335 -6.58 15.60 8.38
CA HIS A 335 -6.39 15.84 9.80
C HIS A 335 -7.51 16.76 10.31
N PRO A 336 -8.11 16.51 11.47
CA PRO A 336 -9.13 17.38 12.03
C PRO A 336 -8.58 18.75 12.43
N GLU A 337 -7.43 18.77 13.10
CA GLU A 337 -6.97 19.90 13.90
C GLU A 337 -6.57 21.09 13.03
N ARG A 338 -7.30 22.19 13.19
CA ARG A 338 -7.18 23.45 12.43
C ARG A 338 -7.27 23.26 10.91
N ARG A 339 -7.82 22.13 10.46
CA ARG A 339 -7.84 21.66 9.07
C ARG A 339 -9.23 21.18 8.67
N LEU A 340 -9.52 19.89 8.63
CA LEU A 340 -10.84 19.37 8.21
C LEU A 340 -11.99 19.91 9.06
N ALA A 341 -11.76 20.22 10.34
CA ALA A 341 -12.75 20.86 11.20
C ALA A 341 -13.20 22.24 10.68
N ARG A 342 -12.36 22.92 9.88
CA ARG A 342 -12.66 24.19 9.20
C ARG A 342 -13.28 23.98 7.82
N PHE A 343 -13.08 22.81 7.22
CA PHE A 343 -13.49 22.47 5.86
C PHE A 343 -14.40 21.23 5.82
N PRO A 344 -15.55 21.23 6.54
CA PRO A 344 -16.46 20.08 6.57
C PRO A 344 -17.01 19.72 5.19
N GLU A 345 -17.02 20.66 4.24
CA GLU A 345 -17.41 20.42 2.84
C GLU A 345 -16.54 19.36 2.15
N VAL A 346 -15.30 19.15 2.59
CA VAL A 346 -14.42 18.10 2.05
C VAL A 346 -15.03 16.72 2.32
N LEU A 347 -15.47 16.47 3.55
CA LEU A 347 -16.10 15.21 3.93
C LEU A 347 -17.48 15.06 3.28
N ALA A 348 -18.24 16.15 3.17
CA ALA A 348 -19.54 16.14 2.50
C ALA A 348 -19.42 15.76 1.02
N GLU A 349 -18.44 16.31 0.30
CA GLU A 349 -18.19 15.99 -1.11
C GLU A 349 -17.76 14.52 -1.29
N LEU A 350 -16.87 14.02 -0.44
CA LEU A 350 -16.46 12.61 -0.46
C LEU A 350 -17.63 11.67 -0.15
N ALA A 351 -18.47 12.02 0.84
CA ALA A 351 -19.67 11.26 1.17
C ALA A 351 -20.65 11.20 -0.01
N ALA A 352 -20.92 12.35 -0.64
CA ALA A 352 -21.80 12.43 -1.80
C ALA A 352 -21.27 11.61 -2.99
N LEU A 353 -19.95 11.60 -3.21
CA LEU A 353 -19.32 10.78 -4.23
C LEU A 353 -19.53 9.28 -3.97
N ILE A 354 -19.22 8.80 -2.77
CA ILE A 354 -19.25 7.36 -2.46
C ILE A 354 -20.68 6.83 -2.30
N ALA A 355 -21.65 7.67 -1.88
CA ALA A 355 -23.04 7.26 -1.74
C ALA A 355 -23.65 6.72 -3.04
N ASN A 356 -23.10 7.09 -4.20
CA ASN A 356 -23.60 6.70 -5.52
C ASN A 356 -22.80 5.56 -6.18
N GLU A 357 -21.90 4.90 -5.43
CA GLU A 357 -20.96 3.91 -5.97
C GLU A 357 -21.20 2.51 -5.37
N PRO A 358 -22.22 1.75 -5.83
CA PRO A 358 -22.65 0.49 -5.21
C PRO A 358 -21.63 -0.65 -5.30
N TYR A 359 -20.66 -0.55 -6.23
CA TYR A 359 -19.59 -1.53 -6.42
C TYR A 359 -18.27 -1.11 -5.77
N VAL A 360 -18.28 -0.09 -4.93
CA VAL A 360 -17.14 0.32 -4.10
C VAL A 360 -17.30 -0.27 -2.71
N TRP A 361 -16.30 -1.04 -2.28
CA TRP A 361 -16.27 -1.56 -0.93
C TRP A 361 -15.94 -0.43 0.06
N ARG A 362 -16.95 0.03 0.78
CA ARG A 362 -16.79 0.92 1.93
C ARG A 362 -16.22 0.11 3.08
N THR A 363 -14.98 0.41 3.48
CA THR A 363 -14.28 -0.40 4.48
C THR A 363 -13.29 0.42 5.29
N THR A 364 -12.92 -0.12 6.44
CA THR A 364 -11.84 0.39 7.25
C THR A 364 -10.50 -0.15 6.73
N LEU A 365 -9.38 0.52 7.03
CA LEU A 365 -8.06 -0.02 6.63
C LEU A 365 -7.76 -1.35 7.33
N THR A 366 -8.25 -1.56 8.56
CA THR A 366 -8.17 -2.86 9.23
C THR A 366 -8.92 -3.94 8.46
N GLY A 367 -10.18 -3.70 8.08
CA GLY A 367 -10.96 -4.66 7.29
C GLY A 367 -10.33 -4.94 5.92
N PHE A 368 -9.81 -3.91 5.27
CA PHE A 368 -9.09 -4.06 4.00
C PHE A 368 -7.79 -4.86 4.14
N ALA A 369 -7.01 -4.62 5.20
CA ALA A 369 -5.78 -5.35 5.48
C ALA A 369 -6.05 -6.83 5.79
N GLN A 370 -7.10 -7.13 6.55
CA GLN A 370 -7.53 -8.51 6.83
C GLN A 370 -7.87 -9.24 5.54
N TRP A 371 -8.71 -8.66 4.68
CA TRP A 371 -9.01 -9.20 3.35
C TRP A 371 -7.73 -9.43 2.54
N TRP A 372 -6.83 -8.45 2.51
CA TRP A 372 -5.64 -8.53 1.67
C TRP A 372 -4.71 -9.66 2.09
N ARG A 373 -4.51 -9.84 3.40
CA ARG A 373 -3.70 -10.95 3.93
C ARG A 373 -4.36 -12.29 3.68
N TRP A 374 -5.65 -12.38 3.99
CA TRP A 374 -6.45 -13.56 3.70
C TRP A 374 -6.31 -13.97 2.22
N ARG A 375 -6.46 -13.00 1.31
CA ARG A 375 -6.29 -13.19 -0.14
C ARG A 375 -4.87 -13.64 -0.49
N ALA A 376 -3.84 -13.02 0.08
CA ALA A 376 -2.44 -13.31 -0.22
C ALA A 376 -2.00 -14.71 0.25
N GLU A 377 -2.66 -15.27 1.26
CA GLU A 377 -2.39 -16.62 1.78
C GLU A 377 -3.02 -17.73 0.93
N ARG A 378 -3.91 -17.40 -0.01
CA ARG A 378 -4.57 -18.41 -0.84
C ARG A 378 -3.60 -19.05 -1.82
N ARG A 379 -3.47 -20.38 -1.71
CA ARG A 379 -2.77 -21.22 -2.68
C ARG A 379 -3.79 -21.89 -3.60
N TRP A 380 -3.59 -21.71 -4.89
CA TRP A 380 -4.53 -22.17 -5.90
C TRP A 380 -3.84 -22.38 -7.24
N SER A 381 -4.53 -23.09 -8.13
CA SER A 381 -4.05 -23.46 -9.46
C SER A 381 -5.18 -23.37 -10.49
N VAL A 382 -4.78 -23.34 -11.76
CA VAL A 382 -5.70 -23.41 -12.90
C VAL A 382 -5.28 -24.60 -13.74
N LEU A 383 -6.19 -25.55 -13.91
CA LEU A 383 -5.97 -26.78 -14.66
C LEU A 383 -6.80 -26.76 -15.94
N PRO A 384 -6.20 -27.04 -17.11
CA PRO A 384 -6.96 -27.11 -18.35
C PRO A 384 -7.89 -28.32 -18.34
N LYS A 385 -9.07 -28.16 -18.97
CA LYS A 385 -10.03 -29.23 -19.24
C LYS A 385 -10.38 -29.20 -20.74
N PRO A 386 -10.95 -30.29 -21.30
CA PRO A 386 -11.39 -30.31 -22.69
C PRO A 386 -12.36 -29.18 -23.03
N GLU A 387 -12.49 -28.88 -24.33
CA GLU A 387 -13.50 -27.95 -24.86
C GLU A 387 -13.40 -26.51 -24.32
N GLY A 388 -12.19 -26.00 -24.07
CA GLY A 388 -12.00 -24.63 -23.61
C GLY A 388 -12.46 -24.36 -22.17
N ARG A 389 -12.66 -25.42 -21.39
CA ARG A 389 -12.95 -25.36 -19.96
C ARG A 389 -11.66 -25.32 -19.15
N PHE A 390 -11.73 -24.80 -17.95
CA PHE A 390 -10.65 -24.90 -16.96
C PHE A 390 -11.22 -25.07 -15.57
N GLU A 391 -10.47 -25.76 -14.73
CA GLU A 391 -10.78 -25.97 -13.32
C GLU A 391 -9.89 -25.06 -12.50
N ILE A 392 -10.51 -24.25 -11.65
CA ILE A 392 -9.83 -23.51 -10.60
C ILE A 392 -9.89 -24.40 -9.36
N GLN A 393 -8.73 -24.65 -8.75
CA GLN A 393 -8.61 -25.46 -7.54
C GLN A 393 -7.83 -24.70 -6.47
N PHE A 394 -8.39 -24.63 -5.27
CA PHE A 394 -7.72 -24.12 -4.07
C PHE A 394 -7.15 -25.30 -3.27
N ASP A 395 -5.93 -25.13 -2.75
CA ASP A 395 -5.30 -26.12 -1.87
C ASP A 395 -5.94 -26.12 -0.48
N ASP A 396 -6.33 -24.91 -0.04
CA ASP A 396 -7.05 -24.65 1.20
C ASP A 396 -8.19 -23.66 0.90
N TRP A 397 -9.41 -24.05 1.28
CA TRP A 397 -10.63 -23.30 0.98
C TRP A 397 -11.21 -22.68 2.23
N SER A 398 -11.54 -21.40 2.14
CA SER A 398 -12.26 -20.65 3.17
C SER A 398 -13.36 -19.83 2.51
N ALA A 399 -14.53 -19.80 3.15
CA ALA A 399 -15.66 -18.96 2.75
C ALA A 399 -15.75 -17.67 3.56
N GLU A 400 -14.71 -17.31 4.32
CA GLU A 400 -14.67 -16.13 5.18
C GLU A 400 -14.90 -14.83 4.40
N PHE A 401 -14.37 -14.74 3.18
CA PHE A 401 -14.64 -13.64 2.26
C PHE A 401 -15.14 -14.14 0.90
N PRO A 402 -16.09 -13.43 0.27
CA PRO A 402 -16.52 -13.75 -1.08
C PRO A 402 -15.38 -13.46 -2.06
N LEU A 403 -14.80 -14.51 -2.62
CA LEU A 403 -13.68 -14.41 -3.55
C LEU A 403 -14.18 -14.39 -5.00
N ALA A 404 -13.47 -13.69 -5.87
CA ALA A 404 -13.63 -13.81 -7.31
C ALA A 404 -12.30 -14.06 -8.01
N ILE A 405 -12.39 -14.69 -9.16
CA ILE A 405 -11.31 -14.85 -10.12
C ILE A 405 -11.54 -13.89 -11.28
N GLU A 406 -10.48 -13.21 -11.68
CA GLU A 406 -10.47 -12.35 -12.86
C GLU A 406 -9.69 -13.02 -13.99
N ILE A 407 -10.35 -13.15 -15.15
CA ILE A 407 -9.77 -13.69 -16.37
C ILE A 407 -9.56 -12.53 -17.33
N VAL A 408 -8.31 -12.29 -17.71
CA VAL A 408 -7.91 -11.04 -18.36
C VAL A 408 -7.43 -11.28 -19.79
N ARG A 409 -8.04 -10.56 -20.74
CA ARG A 409 -7.73 -10.62 -22.17
C ARG A 409 -7.53 -9.21 -22.73
N GLY A 410 -6.27 -8.78 -22.83
CA GLY A 410 -5.95 -7.41 -23.21
C GLY A 410 -6.52 -6.41 -22.20
N HIS A 411 -7.46 -5.57 -22.64
CA HIS A 411 -8.18 -4.61 -21.78
C HIS A 411 -9.52 -5.13 -21.25
N HIS A 412 -9.86 -6.37 -21.55
CA HIS A 412 -11.11 -6.98 -21.11
C HIS A 412 -10.90 -7.89 -19.92
N VAL A 413 -11.82 -7.84 -18.95
CA VAL A 413 -11.82 -8.66 -17.75
C VAL A 413 -13.18 -9.31 -17.58
N ALA A 414 -13.19 -10.63 -17.39
CA ALA A 414 -14.34 -11.35 -16.87
C ALA A 414 -14.10 -11.63 -15.38
N THR A 415 -15.09 -11.32 -14.53
CA THR A 415 -15.03 -11.57 -13.09
C THR A 415 -15.99 -12.70 -12.74
N VAL A 416 -15.48 -13.76 -12.13
CA VAL A 416 -16.27 -14.96 -11.80
C VAL A 416 -16.22 -15.18 -10.29
N PRO A 417 -17.36 -15.21 -9.58
CA PRO A 417 -17.38 -15.52 -8.16
C PRO A 417 -16.94 -16.97 -7.93
N VAL A 418 -16.12 -17.20 -6.91
CA VAL A 418 -15.69 -18.55 -6.51
C VAL A 418 -16.71 -19.13 -5.56
N THR A 419 -17.29 -20.27 -5.92
CA THR A 419 -18.38 -20.90 -5.16
C THR A 419 -17.95 -22.09 -4.30
N GLY A 420 -16.68 -22.50 -4.39
CA GLY A 420 -16.16 -23.63 -3.62
C GLY A 420 -14.67 -23.91 -3.85
N PRO A 421 -14.13 -24.97 -3.23
CA PRO A 421 -12.72 -25.35 -3.33
C PRO A 421 -12.28 -25.73 -4.75
N ARG A 422 -13.25 -26.15 -5.58
CA ARG A 422 -13.08 -26.46 -6.99
C ARG A 422 -14.24 -25.89 -7.78
N MET A 423 -13.95 -25.27 -8.91
CA MET A 423 -14.97 -24.82 -9.85
C MET A 423 -14.48 -24.97 -11.28
N VAL A 424 -15.39 -25.32 -12.19
CA VAL A 424 -15.11 -25.38 -13.62
C VAL A 424 -15.73 -24.17 -14.29
N VAL A 425 -14.95 -23.51 -15.14
CA VAL A 425 -15.38 -22.34 -15.91
C VAL A 425 -15.17 -22.61 -17.39
N HIS A 426 -16.16 -22.26 -18.20
CA HIS A 426 -16.10 -22.35 -19.65
C HIS A 426 -15.85 -20.97 -20.24
N LEU A 427 -14.79 -20.80 -21.02
CA LEU A 427 -14.37 -19.49 -21.50
C LEU A 427 -15.38 -18.81 -22.44
N ALA A 428 -16.22 -19.59 -23.13
CA ALA A 428 -17.23 -19.05 -24.04
C ALA A 428 -18.44 -18.47 -23.29
N ASP A 429 -18.63 -18.83 -22.02
CA ASP A 429 -19.80 -18.42 -21.22
C ASP A 429 -19.53 -17.12 -20.45
N LEU A 430 -18.32 -16.58 -20.58
CA LEU A 430 -17.87 -15.42 -19.81
C LEU A 430 -18.27 -14.11 -20.47
N ALA A 431 -18.91 -13.24 -19.69
CA ALA A 431 -19.09 -11.83 -20.03
C ALA A 431 -17.80 -11.06 -19.71
N TYR A 432 -17.26 -10.41 -20.74
CA TYR A 432 -16.05 -9.60 -20.63
C TYR A 432 -16.41 -8.12 -20.63
N GLU A 433 -15.90 -7.41 -19.64
CA GLU A 433 -16.04 -5.96 -19.55
C GLU A 433 -14.72 -5.29 -19.90
N ARG A 434 -14.77 -4.20 -20.65
CA ARG A 434 -13.59 -3.37 -20.91
C ARG A 434 -13.25 -2.58 -19.66
N ARG A 435 -12.05 -2.78 -19.11
CA ARG A 435 -11.52 -1.92 -18.04
C ARG A 435 -10.94 -0.66 -18.66
N GLU A 436 -11.34 0.49 -18.13
CA GLU A 436 -10.71 1.76 -18.50
C GLU A 436 -9.27 1.77 -18.02
N VAL A 437 -8.38 2.32 -18.85
CA VAL A 437 -7.05 2.69 -18.39
C VAL A 437 -7.24 3.98 -17.61
N ARG A 438 -6.71 4.03 -16.38
CA ARG A 438 -6.78 5.19 -15.49
C ARG A 438 -6.57 6.48 -16.31
N ALA A 439 -7.57 7.37 -16.28
CA ALA A 439 -7.35 8.75 -16.71
C ALA A 439 -6.33 9.33 -15.73
N ASP A 440 -5.08 9.47 -16.19
CA ASP A 440 -3.95 9.80 -15.33
C ASP A 440 -4.25 11.10 -14.58
N LEU A 441 -4.38 10.99 -13.26
CA LEU A 441 -4.01 12.12 -12.42
C LEU A 441 -2.54 12.41 -12.74
N PRO A 442 -2.14 13.68 -12.90
CA PRO A 442 -0.75 14.00 -13.18
C PRO A 442 0.16 13.28 -12.20
N ALA A 443 1.05 12.42 -12.73
CA ALA A 443 2.02 11.75 -11.89
C ALA A 443 2.85 12.82 -11.17
N PRO A 444 3.17 12.63 -9.87
CA PRO A 444 4.03 13.57 -9.20
C PRO A 444 5.38 13.68 -9.91
N THR A 445 5.95 14.88 -9.85
CA THR A 445 7.30 15.13 -10.34
C THR A 445 8.27 15.17 -9.19
N LEU A 446 9.48 14.62 -9.40
CA LEU A 446 10.54 14.72 -8.40
C LEU A 446 10.94 16.19 -8.24
N ALA A 447 10.69 16.73 -7.05
CA ALA A 447 11.10 18.08 -6.71
C ALA A 447 12.62 18.09 -6.52
N ARG A 448 13.35 18.77 -7.41
CA ARG A 448 14.79 19.00 -7.23
C ARG A 448 14.99 20.10 -6.19
N ARG A 449 15.21 19.70 -4.93
CA ARG A 449 15.72 20.59 -3.89
C ARG A 449 17.14 20.19 -3.53
N THR A 450 18.08 21.12 -3.70
CA THR A 450 19.39 21.00 -3.04
C THR A 450 19.15 21.26 -1.56
N PRO A 451 19.37 20.27 -0.67
CA PRO A 451 19.17 20.48 0.75
C PRO A 451 20.12 21.60 1.21
N SER A 452 19.59 22.59 1.93
CA SER A 452 20.44 23.58 2.57
C SER A 452 21.38 22.89 3.58
N PHE A 453 22.54 23.48 3.86
CA PHE A 453 23.45 22.97 4.90
C PHE A 453 22.71 22.75 6.23
N LYS A 454 21.83 23.69 6.62
CA LYS A 454 20.96 23.57 7.80
C LYS A 454 20.05 22.34 7.74
N THR A 455 19.44 22.06 6.59
CA THR A 455 18.59 20.87 6.38
C THR A 455 19.41 19.59 6.45
N ALA A 456 20.61 19.57 5.87
CA ALA A 456 21.51 18.43 5.93
C ALA A 456 21.94 18.13 7.37
N VAL A 457 22.33 19.15 8.14
CA VAL A 457 22.67 19.02 9.57
C VAL A 457 21.47 18.51 10.38
N ARG A 458 20.28 19.10 10.20
CA ARG A 458 19.06 18.64 10.90
C ARG A 458 18.73 17.18 10.58
N THR A 459 18.91 16.77 9.33
CA THR A 459 18.69 15.38 8.91
C THR A 459 19.73 14.44 9.52
N ALA A 460 21.00 14.85 9.55
CA ALA A 460 22.08 14.07 10.15
C ALA A 460 21.89 13.86 11.66
N LEU A 461 21.36 14.87 12.35
CA LEU A 461 21.09 14.84 13.79
C LEU A 461 19.75 14.17 14.16
N ASP A 462 18.94 13.74 13.18
CA ASP A 462 17.54 13.34 13.41
C ASP A 462 16.78 14.38 14.27
N TRP A 463 16.92 15.64 13.90
CA TRP A 463 16.42 16.77 14.68
C TRP A 463 14.89 16.79 14.71
N GLU A 464 14.32 16.72 15.91
CA GLU A 464 12.90 16.90 16.18
C GLU A 464 12.72 17.68 17.48
N THR A 465 11.50 18.17 17.72
CA THR A 465 11.20 19.09 18.83
C THR A 465 10.02 18.65 19.67
N VAL A 466 9.43 17.49 19.36
CA VAL A 466 8.16 17.02 19.93
C VAL A 466 8.41 16.20 21.19
N THR A 467 9.50 15.45 21.21
CA THR A 467 9.87 14.56 22.31
C THR A 467 10.41 15.38 23.48
N PRO A 468 9.94 15.20 24.72
CA PRO A 468 10.55 15.84 25.88
C PRO A 468 12.03 15.48 26.01
N LEU A 469 12.88 16.42 26.49
CA LEU A 469 14.32 16.18 26.67
C LEU A 469 14.62 14.96 27.55
N ALA A 470 13.77 14.72 28.57
CA ALA A 470 13.88 13.56 29.46
C ALA A 470 13.74 12.23 28.71
N ASP A 471 12.91 12.20 27.66
CA ASP A 471 12.57 11.00 26.89
C ASP A 471 13.53 10.76 25.70
N LEU A 472 14.41 11.73 25.40
CA LEU A 472 15.40 11.58 24.34
C LEU A 472 16.49 10.57 24.71
N PRO A 473 16.90 9.71 23.75
CA PRO A 473 18.04 8.84 23.94
C PRO A 473 19.32 9.65 24.22
N SER A 474 20.31 8.99 24.80
CA SER A 474 21.65 9.55 25.08
C SER A 474 22.77 8.53 24.83
N SER A 475 22.43 7.43 24.16
CA SER A 475 23.31 6.30 23.90
C SER A 475 24.37 6.64 22.85
N THR A 476 24.03 7.39 21.81
CA THR A 476 24.99 7.76 20.75
C THR A 476 25.53 9.19 20.90
N LEU A 477 26.66 9.49 20.24
CA LEU A 477 27.20 10.86 20.17
C LEU A 477 26.18 11.82 19.53
N THR A 478 25.54 11.39 18.45
CA THR A 478 24.49 12.16 17.77
C THR A 478 23.35 12.52 18.71
N ASP A 479 22.92 11.56 19.54
CA ASP A 479 21.85 11.80 20.52
C ASP A 479 22.27 12.79 21.60
N ARG A 480 23.51 12.68 22.10
CA ARG A 480 24.05 13.64 23.08
C ARG A 480 24.17 15.03 22.50
N VAL A 481 24.61 15.16 21.25
CA VAL A 481 24.67 16.44 20.53
C VAL A 481 23.27 17.00 20.32
N LYS A 482 22.31 16.19 19.85
CA LYS A 482 20.90 16.61 19.69
C LYS A 482 20.31 17.07 21.01
N LYS A 483 20.47 16.28 22.09
CA LYS A 483 19.96 16.58 23.43
C LYS A 483 20.61 17.84 24.00
N GLY A 484 21.92 18.02 23.84
CA GLY A 484 22.63 19.22 24.29
C GLY A 484 22.23 20.49 23.53
N LEU A 485 22.11 20.40 22.19
CA LEU A 485 21.63 21.52 21.37
C LEU A 485 20.17 21.87 21.67
N ARG A 486 19.32 20.87 21.93
CA ARG A 486 17.94 21.11 22.36
C ARG A 486 17.87 21.68 23.76
N TRP A 487 18.70 21.21 24.69
CA TRP A 487 18.80 21.77 26.03
C TRP A 487 19.21 23.25 25.98
N TRP A 488 20.24 23.61 25.21
CA TRP A 488 20.63 25.00 25.04
C TRP A 488 19.54 25.89 24.41
N ARG A 489 18.74 25.34 23.49
CA ARG A 489 17.62 26.06 22.86
C ARG A 489 16.40 26.17 23.78
N ASP A 490 16.10 25.11 24.51
CA ASP A 490 14.90 24.95 25.33
C ASP A 490 15.12 25.47 26.76
N GLU A 491 16.37 25.68 27.19
CA GLU A 491 16.65 26.50 28.36
C GLU A 491 16.08 27.90 28.09
N PRO A 492 15.18 28.40 28.95
CA PRO A 492 14.82 29.80 28.89
C PRO A 492 16.13 30.58 29.08
N ASN A 493 16.30 31.69 28.37
CA ASN A 493 17.33 32.67 28.69
C ASN A 493 17.29 32.98 30.20
N GLY A 494 18.06 32.25 31.00
CA GLY A 494 18.21 32.40 32.43
C GLY A 494 19.15 33.56 32.73
N GLY A 495 18.86 34.71 32.13
CA GLY A 495 19.58 35.95 32.28
C GLY A 495 18.62 37.06 32.69
N ASP A 496 17.98 36.90 33.85
CA ASP A 496 17.52 37.99 34.72
C ASP A 496 17.22 37.43 36.12
N ALA A 497 18.30 37.05 36.81
CA ALA A 497 18.37 36.92 38.26
C ALA A 497 19.84 36.82 38.68
N ARG A 498 20.51 37.98 38.75
CA ARG A 498 21.62 38.23 39.67
C ARG A 498 21.47 39.62 40.26
#